data_AF-A0A945TLW6-F1
#
_entry.id   AF-A0A945TLW6-F1
#
_cell.length_a   1.000
_cell.length_b   1.000
_cell.length_c   1.000
_cell.angle_alpha   90.00
_cell.angle_beta   90.00
_cell.angle_gamma   90.00
#
_symmetry.space_group_name_H-M   'P 1'
#
loop_
_entity.id
_entity.type
_entity.pdbx_description
1 polymer ?
#
loop_
_entity_poly.entity_id
_entity_poly.type
_entity_poly.pdbx_seq_one_letter_code
_entity_poly.pdbx_strand_id
1 'polypeptide(L)'
;MLLFTVCDQYIEKEYRVRRTRIIAGVLMVCWAMIALTVPVMASVWPQPDWEVRAQSAKVDRAKLAAVIQSAIHSAPEGTRAILVVEDGAIIAERYAPGYDANTRFVSYSMAKSYTSTLVGILVGQGRLKLDGPAPVPEWSAVGDPRGKIRLVDMLHMSSGIHSSESASRQVTDTAAMLFGAGRMDVARHGADHPLKYVPGRHWMYSNSTSNVLSGIVRRSVGDTKEAYLKFINEYLFVPLGMRSTTLGFDDRGTFVGSTYVWATARDYAKLGLLYLRGGEWQGRLILAKNWTKFVSTPAPASKGEYGGHFWLGPQPSATAQDPELAHAKDWPADEYSARGLFGQVISISPSKRLVVVILGHTLHLPAGKGNAIRDRQIMDIYRTVQNSTEPEKAGNIQDVIASVGVVRDAKSVKRNAEKIERSQTGVRALNVSLFDESLLPDNPSEESIQTNAYSLGFIHCACLFVQGGTPEQCLADWLPPGMEEILPQVDTANKRVVVSDGQWTADVQYDGPSVGCSF
;
A
#
# COMPACT_ATOMS: atom_id res chain seq x y z
N MET A 1 -35.44 13.76 -60.81
CA MET A 1 -35.55 13.15 -59.46
C MET A 1 -34.61 11.93 -59.30
N LEU A 2 -33.37 12.01 -59.83
CA LEU A 2 -32.38 10.93 -59.80
C LEU A 2 -30.95 11.42 -59.47
N LEU A 3 -30.81 12.70 -59.13
CA LEU A 3 -29.54 13.32 -58.70
C LEU A 3 -29.47 13.59 -57.18
N PHE A 4 -30.59 13.48 -56.47
CA PHE A 4 -30.62 13.66 -55.01
C PHE A 4 -30.36 12.36 -54.22
N THR A 5 -30.63 11.18 -54.81
CA THR A 5 -30.51 9.90 -54.10
C THR A 5 -29.09 9.34 -54.07
N VAL A 6 -28.19 9.81 -54.95
CA VAL A 6 -26.80 9.31 -55.04
C VAL A 6 -25.85 10.09 -54.11
N CYS A 7 -26.12 11.37 -53.82
CA CYS A 7 -25.32 12.13 -52.86
C CYS A 7 -25.54 11.66 -51.41
N ASP A 8 -26.77 11.29 -51.04
CA ASP A 8 -27.07 10.87 -49.66
C ASP A 8 -26.40 9.54 -49.29
N GLN A 9 -26.36 8.58 -50.23
CA GLN A 9 -25.68 7.30 -50.00
C GLN A 9 -24.15 7.38 -49.99
N TYR A 10 -23.55 8.37 -50.68
CA TYR A 10 -22.09 8.55 -50.65
C TYR A 10 -21.64 9.26 -49.36
N ILE A 11 -22.43 10.23 -48.88
CA ILE A 11 -22.16 10.94 -47.64
C ILE A 11 -22.29 10.00 -46.43
N GLU A 12 -23.31 9.13 -46.37
CA GLU A 12 -23.46 8.17 -45.25
C GLU A 12 -22.32 7.13 -45.17
N LYS A 13 -21.78 6.70 -46.31
CA LYS A 13 -20.74 5.65 -46.36
C LYS A 13 -19.37 6.19 -45.96
N GLU A 14 -18.99 7.39 -46.41
CA GLU A 14 -17.78 8.08 -45.92
C GLU A 14 -17.91 8.48 -44.45
N TYR A 15 -19.09 8.92 -44.01
CA TYR A 15 -19.33 9.26 -42.59
C TYR A 15 -19.15 8.06 -41.68
N ARG A 16 -19.63 6.86 -42.07
CA ARG A 16 -19.45 5.65 -41.25
C ARG A 16 -17.98 5.24 -41.13
N VAL A 17 -17.22 5.24 -42.21
CA VAL A 17 -15.79 4.83 -42.20
C VAL A 17 -14.93 5.85 -41.44
N ARG A 18 -15.20 7.15 -41.57
CA ARG A 18 -14.55 8.19 -40.76
C ARG A 18 -14.95 8.10 -39.29
N ARG A 19 -16.22 7.82 -38.95
CA ARG A 19 -16.65 7.57 -37.57
C ARG A 19 -15.95 6.37 -36.95
N THR A 20 -15.76 5.26 -37.67
CA THR A 20 -15.10 4.08 -37.08
C THR A 20 -13.61 4.33 -36.83
N ARG A 21 -12.93 5.09 -37.70
CA ARG A 21 -11.52 5.49 -37.50
C ARG A 21 -11.35 6.54 -36.40
N ILE A 22 -12.28 7.50 -36.29
CA ILE A 22 -12.29 8.50 -35.21
C ILE A 22 -12.63 7.82 -33.88
N ILE A 23 -13.61 6.92 -33.82
CA ILE A 23 -13.94 6.16 -32.61
C ILE A 23 -12.78 5.24 -32.19
N ALA A 24 -12.10 4.59 -33.14
CA ALA A 24 -10.91 3.78 -32.84
C ALA A 24 -9.71 4.64 -32.37
N GLY A 25 -9.51 5.82 -32.96
CA GLY A 25 -8.50 6.79 -32.53
C GLY A 25 -8.80 7.40 -31.17
N VAL A 26 -10.06 7.79 -30.92
CA VAL A 26 -10.54 8.30 -29.63
C VAL A 26 -10.49 7.20 -28.56
N LEU A 27 -10.80 5.94 -28.88
CA LEU A 27 -10.65 4.83 -27.94
C LEU A 27 -9.17 4.52 -27.65
N MET A 28 -8.26 4.64 -28.62
CA MET A 28 -6.81 4.50 -28.39
C MET A 28 -6.24 5.66 -27.55
N VAL A 29 -6.68 6.89 -27.80
CA VAL A 29 -6.28 8.07 -27.02
C VAL A 29 -6.91 8.04 -25.62
N CYS A 30 -8.16 7.61 -25.48
CA CYS A 30 -8.77 7.37 -24.17
C CYS A 30 -8.09 6.22 -23.41
N TRP A 31 -7.62 5.17 -24.08
CA TRP A 31 -6.79 4.13 -23.45
C TRP A 31 -5.41 4.65 -23.02
N ALA A 32 -4.76 5.49 -23.83
CA ALA A 32 -3.50 6.13 -23.48
C ALA A 32 -3.66 7.14 -22.32
N MET A 33 -4.78 7.88 -22.28
CA MET A 33 -5.11 8.84 -21.23
C MET A 33 -5.55 8.14 -19.92
N ILE A 34 -6.27 7.01 -20.01
CA ILE A 34 -6.61 6.17 -18.83
C ILE A 34 -5.33 5.54 -18.25
N ALA A 35 -4.36 5.16 -19.08
CA ALA A 35 -3.05 4.68 -18.63
C ALA A 35 -2.20 5.77 -17.93
N LEU A 36 -2.43 7.06 -18.25
CA LEU A 36 -1.77 8.20 -17.62
C LEU A 36 -2.45 8.68 -16.32
N THR A 37 -3.68 8.24 -16.04
CA THR A 37 -4.43 8.57 -14.80
C THR A 37 -4.38 7.50 -13.72
N VAL A 38 -3.53 6.48 -13.86
CA VAL A 38 -3.23 5.59 -12.72
C VAL A 38 -2.52 6.47 -11.69
N PRO A 39 -3.06 6.64 -10.46
CA PRO A 39 -2.32 7.33 -9.43
C PRO A 39 -0.99 6.61 -9.31
N VAL A 40 0.12 7.31 -9.57
CA VAL A 40 1.45 6.78 -9.36
C VAL A 40 1.50 6.41 -7.88
N MET A 41 1.26 5.13 -7.60
CA MET A 41 1.55 4.51 -6.31
C MET A 41 2.97 4.95 -5.99
N ALA A 42 3.15 5.57 -4.82
CA ALA A 42 4.36 6.30 -4.49
C ALA A 42 5.63 5.58 -4.98
N SER A 43 6.42 6.30 -5.76
CA SER A 43 7.55 5.77 -6.54
C SER A 43 8.75 5.33 -5.68
N VAL A 44 8.69 5.49 -4.35
CA VAL A 44 9.78 5.14 -3.46
C VAL A 44 9.83 3.63 -3.29
N TRP A 45 10.87 3.01 -3.82
CA TRP A 45 11.22 1.63 -3.52
C TRP A 45 12.49 1.60 -2.68
N PRO A 46 12.65 0.59 -1.81
CA PRO A 46 13.92 0.40 -1.10
C PRO A 46 15.06 0.23 -2.10
N GLN A 47 15.91 1.24 -2.20
CA GLN A 47 17.20 1.16 -2.89
C GLN A 47 18.25 0.58 -1.93
N PRO A 48 19.45 0.18 -2.40
CA PRO A 48 20.53 -0.28 -1.52
C PRO A 48 20.78 0.69 -0.34
N ASP A 49 20.71 1.99 -0.62
CA ASP A 49 20.69 3.07 0.37
C ASP A 49 19.24 3.52 0.61
N TRP A 50 18.43 2.65 1.23
CA TRP A 50 17.00 2.89 1.40
C TRP A 50 16.75 4.28 1.99
N GLU A 51 16.14 5.15 1.18
CA GLU A 51 15.88 6.55 1.48
C GLU A 51 15.28 6.72 2.87
N VAL A 52 16.01 7.46 3.71
CA VAL A 52 15.53 7.94 5.00
C VAL A 52 15.03 9.37 4.77
N ARG A 53 13.70 9.55 4.80
CA ARG A 53 13.10 10.87 4.62
C ARG A 53 13.25 11.69 5.88
N ALA A 54 13.81 12.88 5.75
CA ALA A 54 13.92 13.85 6.84
C ALA A 54 12.56 14.45 7.22
N GLN A 55 11.63 14.59 6.27
CA GLN A 55 10.31 15.20 6.49
C GLN A 55 9.18 14.31 5.93
N SER A 56 8.11 14.18 6.71
CA SER A 56 6.83 13.61 6.29
C SER A 56 5.75 14.68 6.50
N ALA A 57 4.89 14.88 5.49
CA ALA A 57 3.78 15.84 5.59
C ALA A 57 2.61 15.32 6.45
N LYS A 58 2.51 14.00 6.66
CA LYS A 58 1.37 13.36 7.33
C LYS A 58 1.69 12.92 8.76
N VAL A 59 2.96 13.02 9.20
CA VAL A 59 3.40 12.55 10.52
C VAL A 59 3.99 13.67 11.35
N ASP A 60 3.51 13.82 12.58
CA ASP A 60 4.12 14.67 13.59
C ASP A 60 5.46 14.05 14.03
N ARG A 61 6.55 14.50 13.40
CA ARG A 61 7.90 13.96 13.60
C ARG A 61 8.42 14.15 15.02
N ALA A 62 8.06 15.25 15.68
CA ALA A 62 8.48 15.51 17.05
C ALA A 62 7.80 14.52 18.00
N LYS A 63 6.50 14.30 17.83
CA LYS A 63 5.78 13.27 18.57
C LYS A 63 6.28 11.87 18.25
N LEU A 64 6.50 11.54 16.98
CA LEU A 64 7.03 10.23 16.57
C LEU A 64 8.39 9.97 17.19
N ALA A 65 9.29 10.95 17.15
CA ALA A 65 10.61 10.84 17.77
C ALA A 65 10.50 10.62 19.28
N ALA A 66 9.61 11.34 19.97
CA ALA A 66 9.38 11.16 21.40
C ALA A 66 8.81 9.77 21.76
N VAL A 67 7.82 9.29 20.99
CA VAL A 67 7.22 7.95 21.15
C VAL A 67 8.28 6.86 20.98
N ILE A 68 9.07 6.95 19.91
CA ILE A 68 10.12 5.96 19.63
C ILE A 68 11.22 6.01 20.69
N GLN A 69 11.64 7.21 21.10
CA GLN A 69 12.64 7.38 22.14
C GLN A 69 12.17 6.73 23.44
N SER A 70 10.93 6.99 23.85
CA SER A 70 10.32 6.38 25.04
C SER A 70 10.33 4.84 24.94
N ALA A 71 9.89 4.30 23.80
CA ALA A 71 9.79 2.87 23.56
C ALA A 71 11.16 2.13 23.54
N ILE A 72 12.25 2.83 23.21
CA ILE A 72 13.63 2.27 23.24
C ILE A 72 14.24 2.34 24.65
N HIS A 73 13.91 3.35 25.46
CA HIS A 73 14.50 3.56 26.79
C HIS A 73 13.77 2.81 27.92
N SER A 74 12.59 2.28 27.66
CA SER A 74 11.80 1.50 28.60
C SER A 74 12.45 0.12 28.85
N ALA A 75 13.41 0.09 29.80
CA ALA A 75 14.19 -1.08 30.17
C ALA A 75 13.41 -2.39 30.45
N PRO A 76 12.17 -2.40 31.01
CA PRO A 76 11.42 -3.65 31.15
C PRO A 76 10.74 -4.13 29.86
N GLU A 77 10.64 -3.30 28.81
CA GLU A 77 9.91 -3.62 27.57
C GLU A 77 10.77 -4.35 26.54
N GLY A 78 12.09 -4.30 26.70
CA GLY A 78 13.06 -5.04 25.90
C GLY A 78 13.05 -4.68 24.41
N THR A 79 12.57 -3.49 24.02
CA THR A 79 12.62 -3.04 22.62
C THR A 79 14.06 -2.80 22.19
N ARG A 80 14.47 -3.36 21.04
CA ARG A 80 15.84 -3.28 20.53
C ARG A 80 15.94 -2.53 19.21
N ALA A 81 14.90 -2.59 18.38
CA ALA A 81 14.81 -1.81 17.15
C ALA A 81 13.37 -1.39 16.90
N ILE A 82 13.19 -0.17 16.42
CA ILE A 82 11.95 0.32 15.82
C ILE A 82 12.29 0.93 14.46
N LEU A 83 11.53 0.54 13.45
CA LEU A 83 11.60 1.12 12.12
C LEU A 83 10.17 1.41 11.63
N VAL A 84 9.95 2.64 11.17
CA VAL A 84 8.66 3.10 10.64
C VAL A 84 8.86 3.51 9.19
N VAL A 85 8.15 2.84 8.29
CA VAL A 85 8.06 3.16 6.87
C VAL A 85 6.73 3.81 6.61
N GLU A 86 6.74 4.97 5.97
CA GLU A 86 5.55 5.59 5.41
C GLU A 86 5.72 5.68 3.90
N ASP A 87 4.75 5.14 3.16
CA ASP A 87 4.70 5.28 1.70
C ASP A 87 5.96 4.81 0.95
N GLY A 88 6.64 3.80 1.51
CA GLY A 88 7.88 3.25 0.96
C GLY A 88 9.17 3.92 1.43
N ALA A 89 9.10 5.03 2.19
CA ALA A 89 10.28 5.69 2.76
C ALA A 89 10.41 5.47 4.27
N ILE A 90 11.64 5.33 4.77
CA ILE A 90 11.89 5.25 6.20
C ILE A 90 11.72 6.65 6.80
N ILE A 91 10.76 6.81 7.72
CA ILE A 91 10.52 8.07 8.43
C ILE A 91 11.05 8.05 9.86
N ALA A 92 11.28 6.86 10.43
CA ALA A 92 12.01 6.73 11.68
C ALA A 92 12.71 5.38 11.76
N GLU A 93 13.90 5.37 12.34
CA GLU A 93 14.71 4.18 12.57
C GLU A 93 15.56 4.42 13.81
N ARG A 94 15.40 3.58 14.83
CA ARG A 94 16.13 3.68 16.11
C ARG A 94 16.46 2.31 16.65
N TYR A 95 17.61 2.23 17.31
CA TYR A 95 18.16 1.02 17.90
C TYR A 95 18.56 1.28 19.34
N ALA A 96 18.39 0.26 20.19
CA ALA A 96 18.91 0.28 21.55
C ALA A 96 20.46 0.17 21.55
N PRO A 97 21.15 0.58 22.62
CA PRO A 97 22.60 0.43 22.74
C PRO A 97 23.07 -1.00 22.44
N GLY A 98 24.09 -1.13 21.58
CA GLY A 98 24.63 -2.41 21.13
C GLY A 98 23.91 -3.06 19.94
N TYR A 99 22.89 -2.39 19.37
CA TYR A 99 22.19 -2.82 18.16
C TYR A 99 22.28 -1.72 17.08
N ASP A 100 22.21 -2.13 15.82
CA ASP A 100 22.29 -1.23 14.67
C ASP A 100 21.48 -1.73 13.46
N ALA A 101 21.56 -1.00 12.35
CA ALA A 101 20.86 -1.32 11.10
C ALA A 101 21.30 -2.64 10.45
N ASN A 102 22.47 -3.17 10.82
CA ASN A 102 23.02 -4.42 10.30
C ASN A 102 22.69 -5.61 11.22
N THR A 103 22.16 -5.34 12.41
CA THR A 103 21.85 -6.39 13.38
C THR A 103 20.67 -7.23 12.91
N ARG A 104 20.87 -8.55 12.91
CA ARG A 104 19.84 -9.53 12.54
C ARG A 104 19.10 -10.00 13.79
N PHE A 105 17.77 -9.93 13.74
CA PHE A 105 16.89 -10.38 14.82
C PHE A 105 16.13 -11.63 14.39
N VAL A 106 15.97 -12.56 15.33
CA VAL A 106 15.16 -13.77 15.13
C VAL A 106 13.67 -13.41 15.08
N SER A 107 12.95 -13.97 14.11
CA SER A 107 11.54 -13.69 13.86
C SER A 107 10.59 -14.35 14.85
N TYR A 108 10.98 -15.53 15.34
CA TYR A 108 10.04 -16.50 15.90
C TYR A 108 8.83 -16.64 14.98
N SER A 109 7.61 -16.56 15.50
CA SER A 109 6.35 -16.72 14.77
C SER A 109 6.10 -15.76 13.61
N MET A 110 6.85 -14.67 13.45
CA MET A 110 6.79 -13.87 12.20
C MET A 110 7.15 -14.72 10.97
N ALA A 111 7.92 -15.81 11.14
CA ALA A 111 8.23 -16.77 10.07
C ALA A 111 6.99 -17.38 9.40
N LYS A 112 5.85 -17.46 10.10
CA LYS A 112 4.60 -17.98 9.54
C LYS A 112 4.09 -17.11 8.40
N SER A 113 4.25 -15.79 8.52
CA SER A 113 3.88 -14.84 7.48
C SER A 113 4.81 -14.96 6.27
N TYR A 114 6.10 -15.29 6.47
CA TYR A 114 6.99 -15.69 5.37
C TYR A 114 6.50 -16.98 4.69
N THR A 115 6.11 -17.98 5.47
CA THR A 115 5.54 -19.23 4.92
C THR A 115 4.27 -18.96 4.10
N SER A 116 3.37 -18.11 4.60
CA SER A 116 2.18 -17.64 3.88
C SER A 116 2.53 -16.93 2.57
N THR A 117 3.58 -16.11 2.60
CA THR A 117 4.10 -15.40 1.42
C THR A 117 4.55 -16.40 0.34
N LEU A 118 5.33 -17.42 0.73
CA LEU A 118 5.82 -18.45 -0.19
C LEU A 118 4.69 -19.28 -0.79
N VAL A 119 3.67 -19.61 0.01
CA VAL A 119 2.46 -20.27 -0.49
C VAL A 119 1.72 -19.35 -1.47
N GLY A 120 1.58 -18.06 -1.16
CA GLY A 120 0.94 -17.06 -2.03
C GLY A 120 1.63 -16.89 -3.37
N ILE A 121 2.96 -16.96 -3.40
CA ILE A 121 3.74 -16.99 -4.64
C ILE A 121 3.38 -18.23 -5.47
N LEU A 122 3.37 -19.43 -4.86
CA LEU A 122 3.05 -20.67 -5.57
C LEU A 122 1.59 -20.73 -6.04
N VAL A 123 0.65 -20.17 -5.29
CA VAL A 123 -0.74 -19.99 -5.73
C VAL A 123 -0.81 -19.05 -6.92
N GLY A 124 -0.06 -17.94 -6.90
CA GLY A 124 0.04 -17.00 -8.03
C GLY A 124 0.64 -17.62 -9.28
N GLN A 125 1.55 -18.59 -9.12
CA GLN A 125 2.13 -19.38 -10.20
C GLN A 125 1.23 -20.54 -10.67
N GLY A 126 0.05 -20.74 -10.06
CA GLY A 126 -0.84 -21.86 -10.38
C GLY A 126 -0.34 -23.23 -9.94
N ARG A 127 0.70 -23.30 -9.11
CA ARG A 127 1.31 -24.55 -8.62
C ARG A 127 0.61 -25.13 -7.40
N LEU A 128 -0.12 -24.27 -6.67
CA LEU A 128 -0.96 -24.64 -5.54
C LEU A 128 -2.36 -24.05 -5.74
N LYS A 129 -3.37 -24.77 -5.24
CA LYS A 129 -4.76 -24.31 -5.26
C LYS A 129 -5.22 -24.03 -3.82
N LEU A 130 -5.58 -22.78 -3.53
CA LEU A 130 -5.97 -22.33 -2.20
C LEU A 130 -7.15 -23.13 -1.62
N ASP A 131 -8.22 -23.31 -2.40
CA ASP A 131 -9.40 -24.07 -1.98
C ASP A 131 -9.29 -25.58 -2.24
N GLY A 132 -8.15 -26.05 -2.74
CA GLY A 132 -7.90 -27.48 -2.99
C GLY A 132 -7.39 -28.22 -1.75
N PRO A 133 -7.46 -29.56 -1.76
CA PRO A 133 -6.77 -30.39 -0.76
C PRO A 133 -5.29 -30.01 -0.64
N ALA A 134 -4.78 -29.96 0.59
CA ALA A 134 -3.38 -29.71 0.84
C ALA A 134 -2.54 -30.92 0.34
N PRO A 135 -1.52 -30.73 -0.51
CA PRO A 135 -0.73 -31.83 -1.08
C PRO A 135 0.30 -32.35 -0.06
N VAL A 136 -0.19 -33.06 0.95
CA VAL A 136 0.60 -33.69 2.00
C VAL A 136 0.61 -35.20 1.76
N PRO A 137 1.77 -35.80 1.41
CA PRO A 137 1.86 -37.23 1.10
C PRO A 137 1.28 -38.14 2.18
N GLU A 138 1.49 -37.79 3.45
CA GLU A 138 0.99 -38.50 4.63
C GLU A 138 -0.54 -38.65 4.66
N TRP A 139 -1.26 -37.79 3.96
CA TRP A 139 -2.73 -37.71 4.00
C TRP A 139 -3.38 -38.27 2.73
N SER A 140 -2.58 -38.87 1.83
CA SER A 140 -3.02 -39.34 0.51
C SER A 140 -3.63 -40.74 0.51
N ALA A 141 -3.51 -41.49 1.61
CA ALA A 141 -4.05 -42.83 1.71
C ALA A 141 -5.58 -42.83 1.60
N VAL A 142 -6.12 -43.81 0.86
CA VAL A 142 -7.57 -43.98 0.71
C VAL A 142 -8.21 -44.15 2.08
N GLY A 143 -9.21 -43.32 2.38
CA GLY A 143 -9.92 -43.35 3.67
C GLY A 143 -9.28 -42.49 4.76
N ASP A 144 -8.11 -41.90 4.55
CA ASP A 144 -7.55 -40.95 5.52
C ASP A 144 -8.39 -39.65 5.55
N PRO A 145 -9.03 -39.30 6.68
CA PRO A 145 -9.86 -38.11 6.75
C PRO A 145 -9.05 -36.80 6.61
N ARG A 146 -7.73 -36.83 6.84
CA ARG A 146 -6.83 -35.67 6.67
C ARG A 146 -6.70 -35.25 5.21
N GLY A 147 -6.96 -36.14 4.26
CA GLY A 147 -6.98 -35.81 2.82
C GLY A 147 -8.04 -34.76 2.44
N LYS A 148 -8.98 -34.45 3.35
CA LYS A 148 -9.99 -33.38 3.17
C LYS A 148 -9.52 -32.00 3.65
N ILE A 149 -8.37 -31.91 4.33
CA ILE A 149 -7.81 -30.63 4.78
C ILE A 149 -7.40 -29.82 3.55
N ARG A 150 -7.93 -28.62 3.40
CA ARG A 150 -7.56 -27.72 2.30
C ARG A 150 -6.40 -26.83 2.67
N LEU A 151 -5.70 -26.32 1.67
CA LEU A 151 -4.60 -25.36 1.86
C LEU A 151 -5.07 -24.10 2.62
N VAL A 152 -6.27 -23.61 2.31
CA VAL A 152 -6.91 -22.49 3.02
C VAL A 152 -7.17 -22.79 4.50
N ASP A 153 -7.55 -24.03 4.85
CA ASP A 153 -7.80 -24.41 6.24
C ASP A 153 -6.50 -24.38 7.05
N MET A 154 -5.37 -24.77 6.45
CA MET A 154 -4.06 -24.66 7.07
C MET A 154 -3.63 -23.20 7.28
N LEU A 155 -3.77 -22.35 6.26
CA LEU A 155 -3.43 -20.92 6.35
C LEU A 155 -4.28 -20.17 7.38
N HIS A 156 -5.53 -20.58 7.57
CA HIS A 156 -6.45 -20.05 8.57
C HIS A 156 -6.26 -20.61 9.99
N MET A 157 -5.24 -21.45 10.23
CA MET A 157 -5.04 -22.13 11.52
C MET A 157 -6.26 -22.99 11.91
N SER A 158 -6.92 -23.60 10.94
CA SER A 158 -8.12 -24.41 11.13
C SER A 158 -8.06 -25.77 10.44
N SER A 159 -6.85 -26.31 10.25
CA SER A 159 -6.63 -27.64 9.67
C SER A 159 -7.27 -28.78 10.46
N GLY A 160 -7.52 -28.59 11.75
CA GLY A 160 -8.10 -29.60 12.64
C GLY A 160 -7.12 -30.68 13.11
N ILE A 161 -5.88 -30.67 12.63
CA ILE A 161 -4.80 -31.51 13.18
C ILE A 161 -4.48 -31.03 14.59
N HIS A 162 -4.33 -31.94 15.54
CA HIS A 162 -4.01 -31.57 16.92
C HIS A 162 -2.62 -30.92 17.01
N SER A 163 -2.47 -29.86 17.78
CA SER A 163 -1.17 -29.25 18.11
C SER A 163 -1.30 -28.48 19.42
N SER A 164 -0.49 -28.80 20.42
CA SER A 164 -0.47 -28.13 21.72
C SER A 164 0.78 -27.27 21.87
N GLU A 165 0.60 -25.96 21.77
CA GLU A 165 1.65 -24.98 22.10
C GLU A 165 1.68 -24.61 23.60
N SER A 166 0.80 -25.23 24.41
CA SER A 166 0.63 -24.85 25.81
C SER A 166 1.86 -25.16 26.65
N ALA A 167 2.44 -24.12 27.25
CA ALA A 167 3.53 -24.22 28.24
C ALA A 167 3.13 -24.96 29.53
N SER A 168 1.84 -25.31 29.72
CA SER A 168 1.38 -26.12 30.85
C SER A 168 1.76 -27.61 30.76
N ARG A 169 2.28 -28.06 29.62
CA ARG A 169 2.84 -29.42 29.46
C ARG A 169 4.34 -29.40 29.75
N GLN A 170 4.85 -30.48 30.35
CA GLN A 170 6.30 -30.66 30.57
C GLN A 170 7.12 -30.54 29.28
N VAL A 171 6.56 -30.98 28.15
CA VAL A 171 7.09 -30.73 26.80
C VAL A 171 5.91 -30.35 25.91
N THR A 172 5.96 -29.15 25.33
CA THR A 172 4.97 -28.70 24.34
C THR A 172 5.24 -29.39 23.00
N ASP A 173 4.23 -29.49 22.13
CA ASP A 173 4.44 -30.04 20.78
C ASP A 173 5.46 -29.18 20.01
N THR A 174 5.53 -27.89 20.31
CA THR A 174 6.57 -26.99 19.77
C THR A 174 7.97 -27.35 20.26
N ALA A 175 8.14 -27.66 21.55
CA ALA A 175 9.44 -28.06 22.08
C ALA A 175 9.86 -29.44 21.54
N ALA A 176 8.92 -30.39 21.44
CA ALA A 176 9.17 -31.69 20.81
C ALA A 176 9.56 -31.57 19.33
N MET A 177 8.93 -30.63 18.61
CA MET A 177 9.21 -30.34 17.22
C MET A 177 10.55 -29.62 17.01
N LEU A 178 10.90 -28.63 17.84
CA LEU A 178 12.11 -27.81 17.63
C LEU A 178 13.37 -28.43 18.25
N PHE A 179 13.23 -29.13 19.38
CA PHE A 179 14.36 -29.60 20.18
C PHE A 179 14.33 -31.12 20.45
N GLY A 180 13.20 -31.77 20.15
CA GLY A 180 13.01 -33.21 20.35
C GLY A 180 13.04 -34.00 19.05
N ALA A 181 12.25 -35.08 19.00
CA ALA A 181 12.22 -36.01 17.87
C ALA A 181 11.78 -35.36 16.54
N GLY A 182 10.98 -34.29 16.59
CA GLY A 182 10.50 -33.61 15.39
C GLY A 182 11.55 -32.73 14.71
N ARG A 183 12.69 -32.44 15.37
CA ARG A 183 13.69 -31.49 14.85
C ARG A 183 14.34 -31.92 13.53
N MET A 184 14.32 -33.23 13.28
CA MET A 184 14.91 -33.82 12.07
C MET A 184 14.05 -33.53 10.83
N ASP A 185 12.72 -33.59 10.99
CA ASP A 185 11.74 -33.37 9.93
C ASP A 185 10.48 -32.72 10.52
N VAL A 186 10.48 -31.39 10.55
CA VAL A 186 9.41 -30.63 11.23
C VAL A 186 8.09 -30.70 10.47
N ALA A 187 8.15 -30.90 9.13
CA ALA A 187 6.98 -31.05 8.30
C ALA A 187 6.32 -32.42 8.52
N ARG A 188 7.12 -33.49 8.54
CA ARG A 188 6.62 -34.84 8.83
C ARG A 188 6.04 -34.93 10.23
N HIS A 189 6.76 -34.39 11.22
CA HIS A 189 6.30 -34.39 12.61
C HIS A 189 4.91 -33.75 12.74
N GLY A 190 4.70 -32.59 12.11
CA GLY A 190 3.39 -31.95 12.10
C GLY A 190 2.32 -32.72 11.31
N ALA A 191 2.70 -33.38 10.21
CA ALA A 191 1.77 -34.16 9.39
C ALA A 191 1.30 -35.46 10.07
N ASP A 192 2.12 -36.02 10.95
CA ASP A 192 1.83 -37.24 11.73
C ASP A 192 0.83 -37.00 12.87
N HIS A 193 0.54 -35.75 13.23
CA HIS A 193 -0.45 -35.45 14.26
C HIS A 193 -1.87 -35.92 13.85
N PRO A 194 -2.67 -36.40 14.82
CA PRO A 194 -4.01 -36.89 14.54
C PRO A 194 -4.97 -35.75 14.18
N LEU A 195 -5.94 -36.04 13.31
CA LEU A 195 -7.08 -35.15 13.09
C LEU A 195 -8.01 -35.21 14.30
N LYS A 196 -8.21 -34.08 14.98
CA LYS A 196 -9.08 -33.98 16.16
C LYS A 196 -10.36 -33.22 15.88
N TYR A 197 -10.32 -32.27 14.95
CA TYR A 197 -11.45 -31.41 14.62
C TYR A 197 -11.76 -31.45 13.13
N VAL A 198 -12.99 -31.12 12.77
CA VAL A 198 -13.39 -30.97 11.37
C VAL A 198 -12.60 -29.80 10.74
N PRO A 199 -11.92 -30.00 9.58
CA PRO A 199 -11.19 -28.94 8.91
C PRO A 199 -12.09 -27.72 8.64
N GLY A 200 -11.53 -26.52 8.85
CA GLY A 200 -12.22 -25.24 8.67
C GLY A 200 -13.18 -24.86 9.81
N ARG A 201 -13.41 -25.72 10.81
CA ARG A 201 -14.42 -25.49 11.87
C ARG A 201 -13.88 -25.15 13.25
N HIS A 202 -12.59 -25.39 13.49
CA HIS A 202 -11.96 -25.12 14.78
C HIS A 202 -10.66 -24.36 14.56
N TRP A 203 -10.52 -23.19 15.17
CA TRP A 203 -9.30 -22.42 15.13
C TRP A 203 -8.36 -22.85 16.25
N MET A 204 -7.11 -23.11 15.88
CA MET A 204 -6.05 -23.47 16.80
C MET A 204 -4.71 -23.04 16.20
N TYR A 205 -4.07 -22.07 16.85
CA TYR A 205 -2.73 -21.63 16.49
C TYR A 205 -1.73 -22.80 16.57
N SER A 206 -0.96 -23.03 15.50
CA SER A 206 -0.19 -24.26 15.34
C SER A 206 1.10 -24.08 14.53
N ASN A 207 2.24 -24.24 15.20
CA ASN A 207 3.58 -24.33 14.62
C ASN A 207 3.69 -25.55 13.69
N SER A 208 3.10 -26.68 14.06
CA SER A 208 3.06 -27.89 13.24
C SER A 208 2.38 -27.62 11.90
N THR A 209 1.22 -26.94 11.89
CA THR A 209 0.52 -26.58 10.65
C THR A 209 1.39 -25.72 9.73
N SER A 210 2.10 -24.73 10.29
CA SER A 210 3.01 -23.88 9.51
C SER A 210 4.21 -24.64 8.93
N ASN A 211 4.76 -25.62 9.65
CA ASN A 211 5.87 -26.42 9.13
C ASN A 211 5.42 -27.45 8.09
N VAL A 212 4.19 -27.97 8.18
CA VAL A 212 3.60 -28.76 7.08
C VAL A 212 3.43 -27.90 5.83
N LEU A 213 2.98 -26.65 5.95
CA LEU A 213 2.93 -25.69 4.83
C LEU A 213 4.32 -25.44 4.22
N SER A 214 5.35 -25.28 5.05
CA SER A 214 6.74 -25.15 4.56
C SER A 214 7.18 -26.39 3.78
N GLY A 215 6.87 -27.59 4.27
CA GLY A 215 7.11 -28.85 3.54
C GLY A 215 6.36 -28.94 2.20
N ILE A 216 5.11 -28.44 2.14
CA ILE A 216 4.36 -28.33 0.88
C ILE A 216 5.09 -27.42 -0.11
N VAL A 217 5.59 -26.26 0.33
CA VAL A 217 6.34 -25.35 -0.53
C VAL A 217 7.61 -26.04 -1.04
N ARG A 218 8.41 -26.64 -0.16
CA ARG A 218 9.64 -27.39 -0.52
C ARG A 218 9.36 -28.44 -1.59
N ARG A 219 8.37 -29.31 -1.37
CA ARG A 219 7.99 -30.37 -2.32
C ARG A 219 7.52 -29.80 -3.66
N SER A 220 6.73 -28.73 -3.61
CA SER A 220 6.21 -28.08 -4.82
C SER A 220 7.31 -27.56 -5.72
N VAL A 221 8.51 -27.25 -5.18
CA VAL A 221 9.63 -26.64 -5.90
C VAL A 221 10.80 -27.56 -6.20
N GLY A 222 10.67 -28.87 -5.97
CA GLY A 222 11.70 -29.86 -6.32
C GLY A 222 12.20 -30.71 -5.15
N ASP A 223 11.66 -30.51 -3.96
CA ASP A 223 11.86 -31.34 -2.76
C ASP A 223 13.30 -31.45 -2.22
N THR A 224 14.22 -30.60 -2.68
CA THR A 224 15.58 -30.47 -2.15
C THR A 224 15.76 -29.15 -1.42
N LYS A 225 16.74 -29.08 -0.50
CA LYS A 225 17.09 -27.84 0.20
C LYS A 225 17.52 -26.76 -0.80
N GLU A 226 18.31 -27.17 -1.80
CA GLU A 226 18.88 -26.29 -2.82
C GLU A 226 17.79 -25.69 -3.69
N ALA A 227 16.85 -26.51 -4.17
CA ALA A 227 15.71 -26.03 -4.96
C ALA A 227 14.79 -25.13 -4.13
N TYR A 228 14.59 -25.46 -2.85
CA TYR A 228 13.79 -24.64 -1.95
C TYR A 228 14.44 -23.27 -1.71
N LEU A 229 15.74 -23.24 -1.39
CA LEU A 229 16.51 -22.00 -1.24
C LEU A 229 16.55 -21.18 -2.52
N LYS A 230 16.74 -21.82 -3.68
CA LYS A 230 16.72 -21.15 -4.99
C LYS A 230 15.38 -20.46 -5.21
N PHE A 231 14.27 -21.16 -4.97
CA PHE A 231 12.93 -20.58 -5.08
C PHE A 231 12.73 -19.37 -4.16
N ILE A 232 13.09 -19.49 -2.88
CA ILE A 232 12.95 -18.38 -1.92
C ILE A 232 13.78 -17.17 -2.37
N ASN A 233 15.03 -17.40 -2.80
CA ASN A 233 15.88 -16.32 -3.29
C ASN A 233 15.31 -15.64 -4.54
N GLU A 234 14.94 -16.42 -5.55
CA GLU A 234 14.49 -15.90 -6.85
C GLU A 234 13.16 -15.16 -6.79
N TYR A 235 12.24 -15.61 -5.93
CA TYR A 235 10.87 -15.09 -5.91
C TYR A 235 10.54 -14.20 -4.72
N LEU A 236 11.39 -14.16 -3.69
CA LEU A 236 11.17 -13.32 -2.51
C LEU A 236 12.39 -12.45 -2.18
N PHE A 237 13.55 -13.04 -1.87
CA PHE A 237 14.65 -12.23 -1.33
C PHE A 237 15.31 -11.32 -2.36
N VAL A 238 15.62 -11.81 -3.56
CA VAL A 238 16.22 -11.01 -4.61
C VAL A 238 15.27 -9.92 -5.10
N PRO A 239 13.98 -10.19 -5.43
CA PRO A 239 13.06 -9.15 -5.86
C PRO A 239 12.88 -8.04 -4.83
N LEU A 240 12.75 -8.37 -3.54
CA LEU A 240 12.58 -7.39 -2.48
C LEU A 240 13.90 -6.74 -2.03
N GLY A 241 15.05 -7.28 -2.45
CA GLY A 241 16.37 -6.84 -2.00
C GLY A 241 16.67 -7.21 -0.54
N MET A 242 16.16 -8.32 -0.03
CA MET A 242 16.34 -8.81 1.35
C MET A 242 17.71 -9.47 1.55
N ARG A 243 18.78 -8.68 1.41
CA ARG A 243 20.17 -9.17 1.33
C ARG A 243 20.74 -9.70 2.65
N SER A 244 20.12 -9.38 3.78
CA SER A 244 20.59 -9.78 5.12
C SER A 244 19.77 -10.92 5.72
N THR A 245 18.73 -11.37 5.02
CA THR A 245 17.81 -12.38 5.56
C THR A 245 18.43 -13.78 5.48
N THR A 246 18.33 -14.54 6.56
CA THR A 246 18.78 -15.94 6.66
C THR A 246 17.67 -16.81 7.23
N LEU A 247 17.56 -18.04 6.75
CA LEU A 247 16.55 -19.01 7.18
C LEU A 247 17.20 -20.20 7.90
N GLY A 248 16.52 -20.72 8.91
CA GLY A 248 16.87 -21.98 9.57
C GLY A 248 16.13 -23.15 8.95
N PHE A 249 16.84 -24.24 8.72
CA PHE A 249 16.31 -25.46 8.10
C PHE A 249 16.45 -26.64 9.07
N ASP A 250 15.53 -27.60 8.96
CA ASP A 250 15.68 -28.91 9.58
C ASP A 250 16.69 -29.79 8.82
N ASP A 251 16.93 -31.00 9.32
CA ASP A 251 17.91 -31.94 8.76
C ASP A 251 17.45 -32.54 7.41
N ARG A 252 16.17 -32.36 7.04
CA ARG A 252 15.63 -32.69 5.71
C ARG A 252 15.70 -31.51 4.74
N GLY A 253 16.19 -30.35 5.16
CA GLY A 253 16.28 -29.17 4.32
C GLY A 253 14.96 -28.41 4.16
N THR A 254 13.99 -28.63 5.05
CA THR A 254 12.76 -27.85 5.13
C THR A 254 13.00 -26.60 5.97
N PHE A 255 12.66 -25.43 5.46
CA PHE A 255 12.64 -24.19 6.25
C PHE A 255 11.72 -24.40 7.46
N VAL A 256 12.21 -24.10 8.66
CA VAL A 256 11.38 -24.13 9.89
C VAL A 256 10.48 -22.89 9.89
N GLY A 257 9.45 -22.95 9.06
CA GLY A 257 8.51 -21.88 8.72
C GLY A 257 7.65 -21.39 9.86
N SER A 258 7.68 -22.05 11.01
CA SER A 258 7.08 -21.57 12.24
C SER A 258 7.93 -20.56 13.00
N THR A 259 9.27 -20.52 12.80
CA THR A 259 10.19 -19.94 13.80
C THR A 259 11.45 -19.25 13.25
N TYR A 260 12.17 -19.82 12.28
CA TYR A 260 13.58 -19.47 12.05
C TYR A 260 13.82 -18.57 10.82
N VAL A 261 13.46 -17.30 10.94
CA VAL A 261 13.98 -16.22 10.07
C VAL A 261 14.88 -15.32 10.91
N TRP A 262 16.04 -14.95 10.40
CA TRP A 262 16.86 -13.87 10.94
C TRP A 262 16.98 -12.78 9.89
N ALA A 263 16.57 -11.56 10.23
CA ALA A 263 16.62 -10.43 9.30
C ALA A 263 16.87 -9.12 10.05
N THR A 264 17.34 -8.11 9.33
CA THR A 264 17.42 -6.75 9.86
C THR A 264 16.03 -6.13 9.93
N ALA A 265 15.87 -5.03 10.68
CA ALA A 265 14.61 -4.28 10.72
C ALA A 265 14.15 -3.85 9.33
N ARG A 266 15.10 -3.42 8.48
CA ARG A 266 14.85 -3.06 7.08
C ARG A 266 14.36 -4.26 6.28
N ASP A 267 14.98 -5.44 6.41
CA ASP A 267 14.53 -6.61 5.66
C ASP A 267 13.12 -7.06 6.09
N TYR A 268 12.79 -7.04 7.39
CA TYR A 268 11.41 -7.26 7.82
C TYR A 268 10.44 -6.21 7.27
N ALA A 269 10.84 -4.94 7.22
CA ALA A 269 10.01 -3.86 6.68
C ALA A 269 9.72 -4.02 5.18
N LYS A 270 10.64 -4.60 4.40
CA LYS A 270 10.40 -4.92 2.98
C LYS A 270 9.28 -5.94 2.80
N LEU A 271 9.18 -6.94 3.67
CA LEU A 271 8.03 -7.86 3.66
C LEU A 271 6.73 -7.09 3.96
N GLY A 272 6.74 -6.23 4.99
CA GLY A 272 5.58 -5.38 5.29
C GLY A 272 5.19 -4.48 4.12
N LEU A 273 6.17 -3.89 3.42
CA LEU A 273 5.93 -3.01 2.27
C LEU A 273 5.33 -3.76 1.07
N LEU A 274 5.75 -5.01 0.83
CA LEU A 274 5.13 -5.87 -0.19
C LEU A 274 3.62 -6.02 0.08
N TYR A 275 3.25 -6.29 1.32
CA TYR A 275 1.86 -6.45 1.72
C TYR A 275 1.09 -5.12 1.72
N LEU A 276 1.73 -4.02 2.15
CA LEU A 276 1.17 -2.67 2.06
C LEU A 276 0.80 -2.31 0.62
N ARG A 277 1.62 -2.72 -0.36
CA ARG A 277 1.43 -2.47 -1.80
C ARG A 277 0.68 -3.57 -2.53
N GLY A 278 -0.20 -4.29 -1.84
CA GLY A 278 -1.09 -5.25 -2.49
C GLY A 278 -0.39 -6.48 -3.09
N GLY A 279 0.85 -6.76 -2.70
CA GLY A 279 1.65 -7.86 -3.24
C GLY A 279 2.42 -7.50 -4.51
N GLU A 280 2.42 -6.23 -4.90
CA GLU A 280 3.21 -5.71 -6.01
C GLU A 280 4.56 -5.17 -5.54
N TRP A 281 5.60 -5.43 -6.33
CA TRP A 281 6.93 -4.90 -6.14
C TRP A 281 7.49 -4.37 -7.47
N GLN A 282 7.76 -3.07 -7.57
CA GLN A 282 8.32 -2.42 -8.75
C GLN A 282 7.58 -2.77 -10.07
N GLY A 283 6.25 -2.67 -10.10
CA GLY A 283 5.46 -2.99 -11.28
C GLY A 283 5.24 -4.50 -11.51
N ARG A 284 5.82 -5.36 -10.67
CA ARG A 284 5.66 -6.81 -10.75
C ARG A 284 4.80 -7.33 -9.61
N LEU A 285 3.71 -8.01 -9.96
CA LEU A 285 2.91 -8.75 -8.99
C LEU A 285 3.69 -9.98 -8.50
N ILE A 286 4.08 -10.00 -7.23
CA ILE A 286 4.82 -11.10 -6.59
C ILE A 286 3.85 -12.11 -5.97
N LEU A 287 2.81 -11.63 -5.29
CA LEU A 287 1.81 -12.48 -4.63
C LEU A 287 0.62 -12.73 -5.56
N ALA A 288 -0.11 -13.83 -5.34
CA ALA A 288 -1.36 -14.08 -6.05
C ALA A 288 -2.30 -12.86 -5.96
N LYS A 289 -3.11 -12.64 -7.01
CA LYS A 289 -4.13 -11.59 -7.00
C LYS A 289 -5.02 -11.74 -5.77
N ASN A 290 -5.29 -10.64 -5.07
CA ASN A 290 -6.05 -10.59 -3.81
C ASN A 290 -5.42 -11.33 -2.62
N TRP A 291 -4.15 -11.75 -2.68
CA TRP A 291 -3.51 -12.45 -1.55
C TRP A 291 -3.42 -11.56 -0.30
N THR A 292 -3.14 -10.27 -0.46
CA THR A 292 -3.11 -9.32 0.65
C THR A 292 -4.48 -9.20 1.33
N LYS A 293 -5.55 -9.10 0.53
CA LYS A 293 -6.93 -9.13 1.02
C LYS A 293 -7.24 -10.45 1.74
N PHE A 294 -6.79 -11.59 1.20
CA PHE A 294 -6.96 -12.88 1.84
C PHE A 294 -6.30 -12.93 3.21
N VAL A 295 -5.04 -12.50 3.34
CA VAL A 295 -4.34 -12.57 4.63
C VAL A 295 -4.89 -11.58 5.66
N SER A 296 -5.48 -10.47 5.22
CA SER A 296 -6.07 -9.44 6.07
C SER A 296 -7.56 -9.65 6.34
N THR A 297 -8.18 -10.71 5.80
CA THR A 297 -9.59 -11.04 6.04
C THR A 297 -9.70 -12.04 7.20
N PRO A 298 -10.62 -11.83 8.16
CA PRO A 298 -10.85 -12.80 9.23
C PRO A 298 -11.09 -14.22 8.74
N ALA A 299 -10.27 -15.15 9.24
CA ALA A 299 -10.47 -16.57 9.09
C ALA A 299 -11.78 -16.98 9.80
N PRO A 300 -12.64 -17.81 9.18
CA PRO A 300 -13.99 -18.08 9.68
C PRO A 300 -14.07 -18.57 11.13
N ALA A 301 -13.10 -19.37 11.57
CA ALA A 301 -13.10 -19.95 12.92
C ALA A 301 -12.34 -19.09 13.95
N SER A 302 -11.67 -18.01 13.53
CA SER A 302 -10.75 -17.20 14.38
C SER A 302 -11.44 -16.15 15.25
N LYS A 303 -12.76 -15.99 15.13
CA LYS A 303 -13.53 -14.92 15.80
C LYS A 303 -13.04 -13.49 15.50
N GLY A 304 -12.42 -13.27 14.34
CA GLY A 304 -11.96 -11.93 13.93
C GLY A 304 -10.49 -11.66 14.22
N GLU A 305 -9.78 -12.57 14.89
CA GLU A 305 -8.44 -12.31 15.44
C GLU A 305 -7.30 -12.63 14.47
N TYR A 306 -7.57 -13.45 13.45
CA TYR A 306 -6.54 -14.02 12.58
C TYR A 306 -7.03 -14.15 11.15
N GLY A 307 -6.14 -13.94 10.17
CA GLY A 307 -6.38 -14.20 8.76
C GLY A 307 -5.51 -15.33 8.21
N GLY A 308 -5.01 -15.15 6.98
CA GLY A 308 -4.12 -16.11 6.31
C GLY A 308 -2.68 -16.07 6.83
N HIS A 309 -2.44 -16.57 8.05
CA HIS A 309 -1.13 -16.53 8.74
C HIS A 309 -0.68 -15.11 9.15
N PHE A 310 -1.63 -14.22 9.39
CA PHE A 310 -1.44 -12.87 9.94
C PHE A 310 -2.45 -12.62 11.06
N TRP A 311 -2.05 -11.87 12.08
CA TRP A 311 -2.95 -11.37 13.12
C TRP A 311 -3.71 -10.14 12.62
N LEU A 312 -4.93 -9.93 13.13
CA LEU A 312 -5.79 -8.82 12.77
C LEU A 312 -6.08 -7.97 14.00
N GLY A 313 -5.87 -6.66 13.90
CA GLY A 313 -6.16 -5.74 14.99
C GLY A 313 -5.27 -5.93 16.24
N PRO A 314 -5.66 -5.31 17.36
CA PRO A 314 -4.98 -5.49 18.63
C PRO A 314 -5.16 -6.94 19.12
N GLN A 315 -4.14 -7.47 19.80
CA GLN A 315 -4.16 -8.82 20.32
C GLN A 315 -5.24 -8.98 21.40
N PRO A 316 -6.06 -10.04 21.39
CA PRO A 316 -7.02 -10.31 22.47
C PRO A 316 -6.37 -10.38 23.86
N SER A 317 -5.17 -10.96 23.92
CA SER A 317 -4.37 -11.01 25.15
C SER A 317 -3.83 -9.64 25.59
N ALA A 318 -3.70 -8.68 24.66
CA ALA A 318 -3.36 -7.30 24.97
C ALA A 318 -4.59 -6.53 25.48
N THR A 319 -5.72 -6.63 24.78
CA THR A 319 -6.97 -5.95 25.16
C THR A 319 -7.52 -6.43 26.50
N ALA A 320 -7.27 -7.70 26.87
CA ALA A 320 -7.57 -8.22 28.20
C ALA A 320 -6.73 -7.61 29.32
N GLN A 321 -5.52 -7.12 29.02
CA GLN A 321 -4.61 -6.48 29.98
C GLN A 321 -4.73 -4.96 29.98
N ASP A 322 -5.16 -4.38 28.86
CA ASP A 322 -5.33 -2.95 28.66
C ASP A 322 -6.65 -2.68 27.88
N PRO A 323 -7.75 -2.41 28.60
CA PRO A 323 -9.05 -2.14 27.99
C PRO A 323 -9.07 -0.91 27.07
N GLU A 324 -8.12 0.03 27.22
CA GLU A 324 -8.05 1.19 26.32
C GLU A 324 -7.70 0.75 24.89
N LEU A 325 -6.89 -0.31 24.73
CA LEU A 325 -6.61 -0.90 23.41
C LEU A 325 -7.85 -1.54 22.77
N ALA A 326 -8.76 -2.09 23.59
CA ALA A 326 -10.00 -2.71 23.12
C ALA A 326 -10.97 -1.69 22.53
N HIS A 327 -10.90 -0.45 23.01
CA HIS A 327 -11.80 0.64 22.64
C HIS A 327 -11.09 1.78 21.90
N ALA A 328 -9.84 1.57 21.49
CA ALA A 328 -9.05 2.56 20.77
C ALA A 328 -9.70 2.83 19.41
N LYS A 329 -10.55 3.87 19.35
CA LYS A 329 -11.19 4.36 18.11
C LYS A 329 -10.18 4.70 17.02
N ASP A 330 -8.92 4.94 17.41
CA ASP A 330 -7.82 5.29 16.53
C ASP A 330 -7.07 4.08 15.96
N TRP A 331 -7.36 2.84 16.42
CA TRP A 331 -6.72 1.65 15.85
C TRP A 331 -7.20 1.46 14.40
N PRO A 332 -6.30 1.41 13.40
CA PRO A 332 -6.73 1.28 12.01
C PRO A 332 -7.48 -0.03 11.78
N ALA A 333 -8.70 0.07 11.24
CA ALA A 333 -9.57 -1.10 11.01
C ALA A 333 -9.00 -2.10 10.01
N ASP A 334 -8.06 -1.65 9.18
CA ASP A 334 -7.35 -2.45 8.18
C ASP A 334 -5.94 -2.85 8.61
N GLU A 335 -5.60 -2.72 9.89
CA GLU A 335 -4.33 -3.19 10.42
C GLU A 335 -4.28 -4.72 10.48
N TYR A 336 -3.16 -5.26 10.01
CA TYR A 336 -2.80 -6.65 10.18
C TYR A 336 -1.29 -6.78 10.39
N SER A 337 -0.88 -7.86 11.05
CA SER A 337 0.50 -7.99 11.51
C SER A 337 1.05 -9.40 11.54
N ALA A 338 2.35 -9.51 11.25
CA ALA A 338 3.16 -10.67 11.58
C ALA A 338 3.71 -10.48 12.99
N ARG A 339 3.50 -11.45 13.90
CA ARG A 339 3.92 -11.33 15.30
C ARG A 339 4.68 -12.55 15.79
N GLY A 340 5.79 -12.29 16.46
CA GLY A 340 6.75 -13.25 16.98
C GLY A 340 6.87 -13.21 18.51
N LEU A 341 7.37 -14.31 19.08
CA LEU A 341 7.72 -14.38 20.50
C LEU A 341 8.69 -13.26 20.87
N PHE A 342 8.66 -12.84 22.14
CA PHE A 342 9.48 -11.74 22.67
C PHE A 342 9.28 -10.39 21.99
N GLY A 343 8.10 -10.18 21.41
CA GLY A 343 7.64 -8.89 20.93
C GLY A 343 8.22 -8.50 19.58
N GLN A 344 8.43 -9.46 18.67
CA GLN A 344 8.71 -9.13 17.27
C GLN A 344 7.40 -8.80 16.56
N VAL A 345 7.33 -7.69 15.84
CA VAL A 345 6.15 -7.30 15.08
C VAL A 345 6.53 -6.67 13.74
N ILE A 346 5.81 -7.05 12.69
CA ILE A 346 5.62 -6.25 11.47
C ILE A 346 4.13 -5.89 11.44
N SER A 347 3.78 -4.64 11.70
CA SER A 347 2.41 -4.12 11.61
C SER A 347 2.25 -3.33 10.33
N ILE A 348 1.11 -3.51 9.65
CA ILE A 348 0.83 -2.98 8.32
C ILE A 348 -0.55 -2.35 8.37
N SER A 349 -0.67 -1.07 7.99
CA SER A 349 -1.95 -0.39 7.83
C SER A 349 -2.00 0.30 6.46
N PRO A 350 -2.78 -0.24 5.49
CA PRO A 350 -2.99 0.38 4.19
C PRO A 350 -3.57 1.79 4.28
N SER A 351 -4.58 2.03 5.11
CA SER A 351 -5.26 3.31 5.28
C SER A 351 -4.32 4.38 5.83
N LYS A 352 -3.36 4.00 6.67
CA LYS A 352 -2.30 4.88 7.16
C LYS A 352 -1.08 4.93 6.23
N ARG A 353 -0.98 4.03 5.24
CA ARG A 353 0.19 3.83 4.38
C ARG A 353 1.47 3.54 5.16
N LEU A 354 1.36 2.79 6.25
CA LEU A 354 2.45 2.56 7.20
C LEU A 354 2.84 1.10 7.31
N VAL A 355 4.13 0.89 7.51
CA VAL A 355 4.70 -0.35 8.06
C VAL A 355 5.48 0.01 9.31
N VAL A 356 5.17 -0.65 10.42
CA VAL A 356 5.88 -0.51 11.69
C VAL A 356 6.55 -1.83 12.01
N VAL A 357 7.88 -1.81 12.14
CA VAL A 357 8.68 -2.95 12.60
C VAL A 357 9.16 -2.66 14.01
N ILE A 358 8.82 -3.55 14.95
CA ILE A 358 9.33 -3.52 16.33
C ILE A 358 10.01 -4.85 16.59
N LEU A 359 11.28 -4.81 16.98
CA LEU A 359 12.07 -5.99 17.31
C LEU A 359 12.59 -5.82 18.73
N GLY A 360 12.56 -6.89 19.50
CA GLY A 360 12.94 -6.82 20.90
C GLY A 360 13.32 -8.15 21.51
N HIS A 361 13.38 -8.14 22.83
CA HIS A 361 13.49 -9.31 23.67
C HIS A 361 12.75 -9.02 24.97
N THR A 362 11.42 -8.91 24.85
CA THR A 362 10.52 -8.68 25.99
C THR A 362 10.49 -9.96 26.84
N LEU A 363 11.49 -10.12 27.71
CA LEU A 363 11.65 -11.26 28.62
C LEU A 363 10.56 -11.27 29.68
N HIS A 364 10.01 -12.47 29.96
CA HIS A 364 9.31 -12.82 31.20
C HIS A 364 8.26 -11.83 31.71
N LEU A 365 7.50 -11.21 30.81
CA LEU A 365 6.21 -10.64 31.19
C LEU A 365 5.14 -11.73 31.12
N PRO A 366 4.20 -11.79 32.09
CA PRO A 366 3.02 -12.65 32.01
C PRO A 366 2.38 -12.61 30.62
N ALA A 367 1.86 -13.74 30.15
CA ALA A 367 1.18 -13.84 28.86
C ALA A 367 0.16 -12.71 28.71
N GLY A 368 0.22 -11.98 27.58
CA GLY A 368 -0.62 -10.80 27.31
C GLY A 368 0.03 -9.45 27.63
N LYS A 369 0.86 -9.33 28.68
CA LYS A 369 1.51 -8.05 29.00
C LYS A 369 2.52 -7.60 27.94
N GLY A 370 3.28 -8.53 27.37
CA GLY A 370 4.19 -8.23 26.25
C GLY A 370 3.44 -7.79 24.99
N ASN A 371 2.27 -8.38 24.72
CA ASN A 371 1.43 -7.97 23.59
C ASN A 371 0.81 -6.60 23.83
N ALA A 372 0.35 -6.29 25.06
CA ALA A 372 -0.15 -4.98 25.42
C ALA A 372 0.90 -3.87 25.23
N ILE A 373 2.15 -4.11 25.61
CA ILE A 373 3.25 -3.17 25.37
C ILE A 373 3.42 -2.91 23.87
N ARG A 374 3.48 -3.97 23.05
CA ARG A 374 3.67 -3.83 21.61
C ARG A 374 2.49 -3.13 20.94
N ASP A 375 1.27 -3.48 21.33
CA ASP A 375 0.07 -2.84 20.79
C ASP A 375 -0.01 -1.37 21.20
N ARG A 376 0.37 -1.02 22.44
CA ARG A 376 0.47 0.38 22.86
C ARG A 376 1.50 1.14 22.03
N GLN A 377 2.70 0.60 21.84
CA GLN A 377 3.74 1.23 21.01
C GLN A 377 3.27 1.42 19.56
N ILE A 378 2.64 0.40 18.97
CA ILE A 378 2.09 0.47 17.60
C ILE A 378 1.01 1.56 17.52
N MET A 379 0.10 1.57 18.48
CA MET A 379 -1.00 2.53 18.53
C MET A 379 -0.45 3.96 18.73
N ASP A 380 0.51 4.17 19.62
CA ASP A 380 1.14 5.48 19.85
C ASP A 380 1.83 5.98 18.57
N ILE A 381 2.50 5.09 17.83
CA ILE A 381 3.06 5.40 16.51
C ILE A 381 1.94 5.79 15.53
N TYR A 382 0.84 5.03 15.47
CA TYR A 382 -0.29 5.36 14.60
C TYR A 382 -0.97 6.69 14.95
N ARG A 383 -1.01 7.08 16.23
CA ARG A 383 -1.53 8.40 16.68
C ARG A 383 -0.65 9.57 16.26
N THR A 384 0.64 9.34 16.00
CA THR A 384 1.52 10.40 15.48
C THR A 384 1.22 10.76 14.03
N VAL A 385 0.46 9.90 13.34
CA VAL A 385 0.05 10.10 11.95
C VAL A 385 -1.28 10.81 11.96
N GLN A 386 -1.32 11.98 11.34
CA GLN A 386 -2.52 12.79 11.23
C GLN A 386 -3.64 11.94 10.63
N ASN A 387 -4.78 11.89 11.31
CA ASN A 387 -5.96 11.20 10.80
C ASN A 387 -6.34 11.84 9.46
N SER A 388 -6.24 11.09 8.37
CA SER A 388 -6.93 11.39 7.12
C SER A 388 -8.43 11.14 7.32
N THR A 389 -9.08 11.91 8.19
CA THR A 389 -10.54 11.90 8.29
C THR A 389 -11.19 12.63 7.13
N GLU A 390 -10.41 13.17 6.20
CA GLU A 390 -10.86 13.25 4.83
C GLU A 390 -10.08 12.20 4.02
N PRO A 391 -10.76 11.38 3.20
CA PRO A 391 -10.05 10.80 2.09
C PRO A 391 -9.32 11.95 1.41
N GLU A 392 -8.09 11.76 0.97
CA GLU A 392 -7.68 12.46 -0.24
C GLU A 392 -8.77 12.09 -1.26
N LYS A 393 -9.78 12.95 -1.39
CA LYS A 393 -10.38 13.20 -2.68
C LYS A 393 -9.20 13.69 -3.48
N ALA A 394 -8.41 12.76 -4.03
CA ALA A 394 -8.09 12.84 -5.42
C ALA A 394 -9.46 13.01 -6.08
N GLY A 395 -9.90 14.28 -6.17
CA GLY A 395 -11.10 14.63 -6.86
C GLY A 395 -10.91 13.98 -8.21
N ASN A 396 -11.80 13.06 -8.54
CA ASN A 396 -11.85 12.54 -9.88
C ASN A 396 -11.79 13.78 -10.77
N ILE A 397 -10.86 13.85 -11.72
CA ILE A 397 -10.66 15.07 -12.52
C ILE A 397 -11.98 15.45 -13.22
N GLN A 398 -12.85 14.45 -13.44
CA GLN A 398 -14.25 14.57 -13.86
C GLN A 398 -15.14 15.37 -12.89
N ASP A 399 -14.96 15.29 -11.57
CA ASP A 399 -15.75 16.03 -10.56
C ASP A 399 -15.32 17.51 -10.45
N VAL A 400 -14.04 17.82 -10.70
CA VAL A 400 -13.55 19.20 -10.83
C VAL A 400 -14.06 19.81 -12.15
N ILE A 401 -14.00 19.06 -13.24
CA ILE A 401 -14.58 19.47 -14.54
C ILE A 401 -16.11 19.65 -14.45
N ALA A 402 -16.81 18.81 -13.67
CA ALA A 402 -18.24 18.92 -13.46
C ALA A 402 -18.65 20.13 -12.58
N SER A 403 -17.77 20.61 -11.70
CA SER A 403 -18.05 21.78 -10.85
C SER A 403 -17.73 23.13 -11.51
N VAL A 404 -16.97 23.12 -12.62
CA VAL A 404 -16.64 24.30 -13.45
C VAL A 404 -17.57 24.41 -14.69
N GLY A 405 -18.65 23.63 -14.76
CA GLY A 405 -19.58 23.63 -15.89
C GLY A 405 -19.91 25.04 -16.39
N VAL A 406 -19.69 25.23 -17.71
CA VAL A 406 -19.85 26.48 -18.51
C VAL A 406 -20.41 27.65 -17.69
N VAL A 407 -19.52 28.50 -17.20
CA VAL A 407 -19.87 29.70 -16.46
C VAL A 407 -20.45 30.72 -17.45
N ARG A 408 -21.71 31.12 -17.24
CA ARG A 408 -22.47 31.98 -18.16
C ARG A 408 -22.73 33.39 -17.62
N ASP A 409 -22.24 33.72 -16.42
CA ASP A 409 -22.36 35.06 -15.85
C ASP A 409 -21.38 35.30 -14.68
N ALA A 410 -21.13 36.58 -14.37
CA ALA A 410 -20.24 37.02 -13.29
C ALA A 410 -20.71 36.59 -11.87
N LYS A 411 -22.01 36.37 -11.66
CA LYS A 411 -22.54 35.89 -10.36
C LYS A 411 -22.21 34.41 -10.13
N SER A 412 -22.01 33.65 -11.19
CA SER A 412 -21.62 32.24 -11.17
C SER A 412 -20.12 32.09 -10.89
N VAL A 413 -19.29 33.02 -11.37
CA VAL A 413 -17.87 33.14 -11.00
C VAL A 413 -17.73 33.37 -9.48
N LYS A 414 -18.44 34.37 -8.93
CA LYS A 414 -18.39 34.69 -7.50
C LYS A 414 -18.87 33.52 -6.61
N ARG A 415 -19.94 32.84 -6.99
CA ARG A 415 -20.43 31.65 -6.26
C ARG A 415 -19.47 30.47 -6.30
N ASN A 416 -18.77 30.28 -7.42
CA ASN A 416 -17.79 29.22 -7.56
C ASN A 416 -16.50 29.55 -6.79
N ALA A 417 -16.07 30.81 -6.79
CA ALA A 417 -14.98 31.29 -5.95
C ALA A 417 -15.28 31.11 -4.44
N GLU A 418 -16.47 31.49 -3.99
CA GLU A 418 -16.90 31.29 -2.59
C GLU A 418 -17.05 29.79 -2.22
N LYS A 419 -17.41 28.92 -3.18
CA LYS A 419 -17.44 27.46 -2.98
C LYS A 419 -16.03 26.88 -2.85
N ILE A 420 -15.08 27.38 -3.63
CA ILE A 420 -13.67 26.96 -3.60
C ILE A 420 -12.99 27.44 -2.30
N GLU A 421 -13.31 28.65 -1.84
CA GLU A 421 -12.80 29.20 -0.58
C GLU A 421 -13.34 28.46 0.65
N ARG A 422 -14.57 27.91 0.58
CA ARG A 422 -15.17 27.07 1.63
C ARG A 422 -14.77 25.59 1.56
N SER A 423 -14.37 25.09 0.38
CA SER A 423 -13.72 23.78 0.30
C SER A 423 -12.31 23.93 0.84
N GLN A 424 -11.99 23.31 1.97
CA GLN A 424 -10.66 23.38 2.61
C GLN A 424 -9.53 22.71 1.79
N THR A 425 -9.58 22.76 0.45
CA THR A 425 -8.40 22.69 -0.40
C THR A 425 -7.50 23.87 -0.03
N GLY A 426 -6.21 23.62 0.24
CA GLY A 426 -5.24 24.59 0.79
C GLY A 426 -4.91 25.82 -0.08
N VAL A 427 -5.91 26.52 -0.62
CA VAL A 427 -5.80 27.83 -1.26
C VAL A 427 -5.56 28.87 -0.18
N ARG A 428 -4.31 29.29 0.02
CA ARG A 428 -3.99 30.48 0.81
C ARG A 428 -4.00 31.70 -0.12
N ALA A 429 -5.20 32.22 -0.36
CA ALA A 429 -5.56 33.41 -1.13
C ALA A 429 -5.48 33.29 -2.67
N LEU A 430 -6.64 33.49 -3.32
CA LEU A 430 -6.76 33.93 -4.71
C LEU A 430 -7.22 35.40 -4.65
N ASN A 431 -6.31 36.35 -4.78
CA ASN A 431 -6.69 37.77 -4.79
C ASN A 431 -7.08 38.17 -6.21
N VAL A 432 -8.38 38.28 -6.46
CA VAL A 432 -8.92 38.89 -7.68
C VAL A 432 -9.23 40.35 -7.36
N SER A 433 -8.30 41.25 -7.66
CA SER A 433 -8.56 42.68 -7.59
C SER A 433 -9.31 43.10 -8.85
N LEU A 434 -10.63 43.24 -8.76
CA LEU A 434 -11.43 43.85 -9.83
C LEU A 434 -11.07 45.33 -9.91
N PHE A 435 -10.40 45.74 -10.99
CA PHE A 435 -10.26 47.15 -11.31
C PHE A 435 -11.57 47.68 -11.91
N ASP A 436 -12.21 48.57 -11.14
CA ASP A 436 -13.26 49.53 -11.49
C ASP A 436 -14.59 49.00 -12.09
N GLU A 437 -15.65 49.00 -11.27
CA GLU A 437 -17.04 48.68 -11.65
C GLU A 437 -17.66 49.69 -12.65
N SER A 438 -17.00 50.81 -12.98
CA SER A 438 -17.54 51.85 -13.86
C SER A 438 -17.25 51.66 -15.36
N LEU A 439 -16.59 50.58 -15.77
CA LEU A 439 -16.20 50.32 -17.16
C LEU A 439 -17.05 49.27 -17.92
N LEU A 440 -18.20 48.84 -17.39
CA LEU A 440 -19.08 47.88 -18.08
C LEU A 440 -20.17 48.61 -18.90
N PRO A 441 -20.22 48.48 -20.24
CA PRO A 441 -21.27 49.09 -21.05
C PRO A 441 -22.54 48.22 -21.17
N ASP A 442 -23.68 48.90 -21.35
CA ASP A 442 -25.06 48.39 -21.24
C ASP A 442 -25.57 47.42 -22.34
N ASN A 443 -24.72 46.86 -23.22
CA ASN A 443 -25.22 45.99 -24.30
C ASN A 443 -24.25 44.85 -24.70
N PRO A 444 -24.61 43.55 -24.53
CA PRO A 444 -23.65 42.45 -24.60
C PRO A 444 -23.61 41.78 -25.99
N SER A 445 -22.47 41.93 -26.68
CA SER A 445 -22.03 40.98 -27.72
C SER A 445 -20.52 40.65 -27.65
N GLU A 446 -19.82 41.04 -26.58
CA GLU A 446 -18.39 40.79 -26.31
C GLU A 446 -18.12 39.60 -25.38
N GLU A 447 -19.15 38.86 -24.99
CA GLU A 447 -19.10 37.83 -23.93
C GLU A 447 -18.21 36.63 -24.31
N SER A 448 -18.01 36.33 -25.60
CA SER A 448 -17.19 35.18 -26.02
C SER A 448 -15.69 35.45 -25.99
N ILE A 449 -15.25 36.71 -26.18
CA ILE A 449 -13.82 37.05 -26.31
C ILE A 449 -13.19 37.27 -24.94
N GLN A 450 -13.88 37.99 -24.04
CA GLN A 450 -13.47 38.11 -22.64
C GLN A 450 -13.37 36.73 -21.98
N THR A 451 -14.40 35.88 -22.15
CA THR A 451 -14.40 34.52 -21.59
C THR A 451 -13.21 33.67 -22.09
N ASN A 452 -12.78 33.86 -23.33
CA ASN A 452 -11.65 33.11 -23.90
C ASN A 452 -10.29 33.59 -23.36
N ALA A 453 -10.07 34.90 -23.22
CA ALA A 453 -8.83 35.44 -22.67
C ALA A 453 -8.65 35.08 -21.18
N TYR A 454 -9.72 35.17 -20.38
CA TYR A 454 -9.74 34.73 -18.99
C TYR A 454 -9.52 33.21 -18.86
N SER A 455 -10.12 32.42 -19.75
CA SER A 455 -9.94 30.95 -19.75
C SER A 455 -8.52 30.55 -20.14
N LEU A 456 -7.90 31.23 -21.11
CA LEU A 456 -6.52 30.96 -21.53
C LEU A 456 -5.50 31.32 -20.43
N GLY A 457 -5.67 32.47 -19.77
CA GLY A 457 -4.83 32.83 -18.62
C GLY A 457 -5.00 31.88 -17.43
N PHE A 458 -6.23 31.41 -17.17
CA PHE A 458 -6.50 30.45 -16.10
C PHE A 458 -5.92 29.05 -16.40
N ILE A 459 -6.03 28.58 -17.64
CA ILE A 459 -5.43 27.33 -18.11
C ILE A 459 -3.90 27.40 -18.03
N HIS A 460 -3.31 28.53 -18.40
CA HIS A 460 -1.86 28.74 -18.33
C HIS A 460 -1.34 28.71 -16.89
N CYS A 461 -2.00 29.43 -15.96
CA CYS A 461 -1.65 29.42 -14.54
C CYS A 461 -1.85 28.03 -13.90
N ALA A 462 -2.89 27.29 -14.29
CA ALA A 462 -3.14 25.94 -13.80
C ALA A 462 -2.11 24.91 -14.31
N CYS A 463 -1.63 25.05 -15.56
CA CYS A 463 -0.69 24.11 -16.16
C CYS A 463 0.73 24.26 -15.59
N LEU A 464 1.22 25.50 -15.43
CA LEU A 464 2.53 25.80 -14.82
C LEU A 464 2.64 25.27 -13.38
N PHE A 465 1.54 25.32 -12.62
CA PHE A 465 1.49 24.86 -11.23
C PHE A 465 1.50 23.33 -11.10
N VAL A 466 0.96 22.61 -12.09
CA VAL A 466 0.75 21.15 -11.99
C VAL A 466 1.89 20.34 -12.60
N GLN A 467 2.55 20.82 -13.66
CA GLN A 467 3.49 20.00 -14.43
C GLN A 467 4.96 20.41 -14.36
N GLY A 468 5.29 21.62 -13.90
CA GLY A 468 6.68 22.08 -13.76
C GLY A 468 7.47 22.20 -15.07
N GLY A 469 6.77 22.30 -16.22
CA GLY A 469 7.36 22.50 -17.55
C GLY A 469 7.70 23.97 -17.85
N THR A 470 8.36 24.22 -18.99
CA THR A 470 8.64 25.60 -19.45
C THR A 470 7.39 26.24 -20.08
N PRO A 471 7.16 27.55 -19.92
CA PRO A 471 5.97 28.23 -20.45
C PRO A 471 5.72 27.97 -21.94
N GLU A 472 6.79 27.92 -22.74
CA GLU A 472 6.74 27.74 -24.20
C GLU A 472 6.24 26.34 -24.59
N GLN A 473 6.59 25.31 -23.82
CA GLN A 473 6.14 23.94 -24.06
C GLN A 473 4.65 23.77 -23.74
N CYS A 474 4.16 24.40 -22.67
CA CYS A 474 2.77 24.29 -22.27
C CYS A 474 1.79 25.00 -23.23
N LEU A 475 2.22 26.06 -23.90
CA LEU A 475 1.40 26.81 -24.88
C LEU A 475 1.23 26.06 -26.20
N ALA A 476 2.26 25.38 -26.69
CA ALA A 476 2.22 24.67 -27.97
C ALA A 476 1.27 23.46 -27.96
N ASP A 477 1.12 22.79 -26.81
CA ASP A 477 0.28 21.59 -26.67
C ASP A 477 -1.22 21.91 -26.47
N TRP A 478 -1.58 23.15 -26.14
CA TRP A 478 -2.93 23.53 -25.71
C TRP A 478 -3.64 24.58 -26.57
N LEU A 479 -2.94 25.24 -27.50
CA LEU A 479 -3.59 26.19 -28.43
C LEU A 479 -4.43 25.44 -29.48
N PRO A 480 -5.75 25.72 -29.60
CA PRO A 480 -6.56 25.16 -30.66
C PRO A 480 -6.07 25.62 -32.05
N PRO A 481 -6.21 24.81 -33.12
CA PRO A 481 -5.81 25.22 -34.46
C PRO A 481 -6.52 26.51 -34.91
N GLY A 482 -5.76 27.49 -35.43
CA GLY A 482 -6.28 28.78 -35.89
C GLY A 482 -6.14 29.98 -34.93
N MET A 483 -5.52 29.80 -33.76
CA MET A 483 -5.17 30.88 -32.80
C MET A 483 -3.66 31.23 -32.84
N GLU A 484 -2.97 30.85 -33.91
CA GLU A 484 -1.51 30.87 -34.03
C GLU A 484 -0.89 32.28 -34.10
N GLU A 485 -1.70 33.32 -34.31
CA GLU A 485 -1.23 34.72 -34.43
C GLU A 485 -1.15 35.48 -33.09
N ILE A 486 -1.71 34.94 -31.99
CA ILE A 486 -1.63 35.55 -30.66
C ILE A 486 -0.43 34.91 -29.92
N LEU A 487 0.77 35.39 -30.24
CA LEU A 487 2.01 34.89 -29.63
C LEU A 487 2.33 35.67 -28.34
N PRO A 488 2.45 34.99 -27.18
CA PRO A 488 2.86 35.63 -25.94
C PRO A 488 4.25 36.25 -26.04
N GLN A 489 4.41 37.43 -25.48
CA GLN A 489 5.72 38.01 -25.23
C GLN A 489 6.20 37.58 -23.85
N VAL A 490 7.18 36.67 -23.83
CA VAL A 490 7.77 36.14 -22.60
C VAL A 490 9.04 36.91 -22.26
N ASP A 491 9.03 37.59 -21.11
CA ASP A 491 10.22 38.20 -20.50
C ASP A 491 10.68 37.34 -19.31
N THR A 492 11.51 36.36 -19.61
CA THR A 492 12.07 35.43 -18.62
C THR A 492 13.00 36.12 -17.61
N ALA A 493 13.62 37.26 -17.95
CA ALA A 493 14.55 37.94 -17.06
C ALA A 493 13.80 38.61 -15.89
N ASN A 494 12.58 39.11 -16.15
CA ASN A 494 11.73 39.75 -15.14
C ASN A 494 10.58 38.86 -14.65
N LYS A 495 10.61 37.56 -15.00
CA LYS A 495 9.59 36.56 -14.65
C LYS A 495 8.17 37.03 -15.00
N ARG A 496 7.99 37.49 -16.23
CA ARG A 496 6.76 38.13 -16.69
C ARG A 496 6.36 37.62 -18.07
N VAL A 497 5.07 37.39 -18.28
CA VAL A 497 4.51 37.00 -19.57
C VAL A 497 3.36 37.94 -19.91
N VAL A 498 3.44 38.55 -21.08
CA VAL A 498 2.43 39.49 -21.57
C VAL A 498 1.77 38.90 -22.81
N VAL A 499 0.46 38.81 -22.81
CA VAL A 499 -0.34 38.34 -23.96
C VAL A 499 -1.27 39.47 -24.36
N SER A 500 -1.19 39.91 -25.62
CA SER A 500 -2.06 40.96 -26.14
C SER A 500 -2.54 40.60 -27.54
N ASP A 501 -3.77 40.98 -27.85
CA ASP A 501 -4.40 40.83 -29.18
C ASP A 501 -4.63 42.18 -29.88
N GLY A 502 -4.05 43.26 -29.34
CA GLY A 502 -4.17 44.62 -29.87
C GLY A 502 -5.36 45.42 -29.34
N GLN A 503 -6.32 44.81 -28.63
CA GLN A 503 -7.36 45.54 -27.89
C GLN A 503 -7.26 45.33 -26.38
N TRP A 504 -6.79 44.16 -25.92
CA TRP A 504 -6.58 43.87 -24.50
C TRP A 504 -5.16 43.33 -24.27
N THR A 505 -4.65 43.51 -23.05
CA THR A 505 -3.33 43.03 -22.65
C THR A 505 -3.44 42.37 -21.29
N ALA A 506 -3.16 41.07 -21.22
CA ALA A 506 -3.00 40.32 -19.98
C ALA A 506 -1.52 40.29 -19.60
N ASP A 507 -1.23 40.63 -18.35
CA ASP A 507 0.12 40.76 -17.84
C ASP A 507 0.31 39.92 -16.57
N VAL A 508 1.12 38.87 -16.69
CA VAL A 508 1.29 37.86 -15.65
C VAL A 508 2.72 37.91 -15.13
N GLN A 509 2.87 38.20 -13.83
CA GLN A 509 4.17 38.21 -13.17
C GLN A 509 4.23 37.13 -12.10
N TYR A 510 5.27 36.29 -12.13
CA TYR A 510 5.39 35.14 -11.22
C TYR A 510 6.65 35.25 -10.36
N ASP A 511 6.56 34.88 -9.08
CA ASP A 511 7.72 34.88 -8.18
C ASP A 511 7.79 33.63 -7.29
N GLY A 512 8.62 32.67 -7.71
CA GLY A 512 8.91 31.46 -6.94
C GLY A 512 7.74 30.45 -6.91
N PRO A 513 7.61 29.60 -5.87
CA PRO A 513 6.60 28.53 -5.83
C PRO A 513 5.15 29.03 -5.70
N SER A 514 4.96 30.34 -5.63
CA SER A 514 3.68 31.04 -5.65
C SER A 514 3.49 31.74 -6.99
N VAL A 515 2.48 31.34 -7.75
CA VAL A 515 2.08 32.02 -9.00
C VAL A 515 0.97 33.01 -8.65
N GLY A 516 1.23 34.31 -8.80
CA GLY A 516 0.21 35.35 -8.75
C GLY A 516 -0.24 35.70 -10.16
N CYS A 517 -1.53 35.54 -10.47
CA CYS A 517 -2.07 35.92 -11.78
C CYS A 517 -3.00 37.13 -11.57
N SER A 518 -2.61 38.29 -12.10
CA SER A 518 -3.47 39.47 -12.23
C SER A 518 -4.06 39.51 -13.64
N PHE A 519 -5.34 39.84 -13.76
CA PHE A 519 -6.02 39.99 -15.03
C PHE A 519 -6.41 41.44 -15.27
#